data_AF-A0A9E1HH75-F1
#
_entry.id   AF-A0A9E1HH75-F1
#
_cell.length_a   1.000
_cell.length_b   1.000
_cell.length_c   1.000
_cell.angle_alpha   90.00
_cell.angle_beta   90.00
_cell.angle_gamma   90.00
#
_symmetry.space_group_name_H-M   'P 1'
#
loop_
_entity.id
_entity.type
_entity.pdbx_description
1 polymer ?
#
loop_
_entity_poly.entity_id
_entity_poly.type
_entity_poly.pdbx_seq_one_letter_code
_entity_poly.pdbx_strand_id
1 'polypeptide(L)'
;MRRKRYNKYVYMILLLGTFVYMAVGYSILTQIVKIEGTASISSTWNILFTKIEEKRMHLATTKTPPIITDGTKATIDVELDEPGSQAVYEVTVANRGTLDAVVKDIKGVKEVNEKAPKAIQFYINGIVVGDSLNVNQEKTFEVVVTWNKEIESTSEISKEISFTIDFGQKASENVERPSMSIPTYTMDIDNTLWSREKNVTIHYPEGEGYSYQYSLDEGLTWKITPSKEYTVKFEKEGSIIGRVSDGKSSLTGELQRVVNIERNVPEAVVNGNTDAWSTS
;
A
#
# COMPACT_ATOMS: atom_id res chain seq x y z
N MET A 1 -82.48 -56.78 25.92
CA MET A 1 -81.38 -55.91 26.43
C MET A 1 -80.02 -56.07 25.73
N ARG A 2 -79.69 -57.17 25.03
CA ARG A 2 -78.37 -57.40 24.39
C ARG A 2 -78.04 -56.47 23.18
N ARG A 3 -79.02 -56.13 22.32
CA ARG A 3 -78.81 -55.29 21.11
C ARG A 3 -78.38 -53.85 21.40
N LYS A 4 -78.90 -53.24 22.48
CA LYS A 4 -78.50 -51.90 22.96
C LYS A 4 -77.06 -51.85 23.50
N ARG A 5 -76.52 -52.97 24.04
CA ARG A 5 -75.12 -53.05 24.49
C ARG A 5 -74.17 -53.19 23.28
N TYR A 6 -74.53 -54.00 22.29
CA TYR A 6 -73.74 -54.17 21.06
C TYR A 6 -73.53 -52.85 20.29
N ASN A 7 -74.59 -52.07 20.07
CA ASN A 7 -74.48 -50.78 19.38
C ASN A 7 -73.57 -49.80 20.14
N LYS A 8 -73.59 -49.81 21.49
CA LYS A 8 -72.68 -49.00 22.30
C LYS A 8 -71.21 -49.38 22.09
N TYR A 9 -70.89 -50.67 21.97
CA TYR A 9 -69.52 -51.12 21.66
C TYR A 9 -69.10 -50.74 20.24
N VAL A 10 -70.01 -50.78 19.26
CA VAL A 10 -69.72 -50.34 17.88
C VAL A 10 -69.40 -48.83 17.83
N TYR A 11 -70.19 -48.00 18.52
CA TYR A 11 -69.90 -46.56 18.61
C TYR A 11 -68.59 -46.28 19.37
N MET A 12 -68.29 -47.06 20.41
CA MET A 12 -67.04 -46.96 21.16
C MET A 12 -65.83 -47.28 20.28
N ILE A 13 -65.90 -48.35 19.48
CA ILE A 13 -64.81 -48.76 18.57
C ILE A 13 -64.60 -47.72 17.46
N LEU A 14 -65.67 -47.16 16.89
CA LEU A 14 -65.59 -46.11 15.88
C LEU A 14 -64.90 -44.86 16.42
N LEU A 15 -65.27 -44.44 17.63
CA LEU A 15 -64.71 -43.25 18.28
C LEU A 15 -63.23 -43.45 18.65
N LEU A 16 -62.87 -44.66 19.13
CA LEU A 16 -61.47 -45.03 19.36
C LEU A 16 -60.65 -44.99 18.07
N GLY A 17 -61.20 -45.52 16.97
CA GLY A 17 -60.56 -45.53 15.66
C GLY A 17 -60.28 -44.13 15.13
N THR A 18 -61.22 -43.19 15.29
CA THR A 18 -61.00 -41.78 14.91
C THR A 18 -59.91 -41.10 15.74
N PHE A 19 -59.79 -41.46 17.03
CA PHE A 19 -58.78 -40.88 17.91
C PHE A 19 -57.37 -41.40 17.57
N VAL A 20 -57.26 -42.69 17.24
CA VAL A 20 -55.99 -43.30 16.79
C VAL A 20 -55.56 -42.71 15.44
N TYR A 21 -56.49 -42.50 14.51
CA TYR A 21 -56.18 -41.89 13.21
C TYR A 21 -55.64 -40.46 13.34
N MET A 22 -56.26 -39.63 14.20
CA MET A 22 -55.77 -38.29 14.51
C MET A 22 -54.38 -38.31 15.16
N ALA A 23 -54.12 -39.26 16.06
CA ALA A 23 -52.82 -39.39 16.72
C ALA A 23 -51.71 -39.79 15.74
N VAL A 24 -51.97 -40.73 14.82
CA VAL A 24 -51.01 -41.14 13.79
C VAL A 24 -50.79 -40.01 12.78
N GLY A 25 -51.86 -39.34 12.35
CA GLY A 25 -51.76 -38.18 11.44
C GLY A 25 -50.94 -37.03 12.04
N TYR A 26 -51.14 -36.75 13.33
CA TYR A 26 -50.32 -35.76 14.05
C TYR A 26 -48.86 -36.20 14.16
N SER A 27 -48.56 -37.48 14.44
CA SER A 27 -47.16 -37.95 14.50
C SER A 27 -46.41 -37.85 13.16
N ILE A 28 -47.10 -37.97 12.03
CA ILE A 28 -46.50 -37.83 10.70
C ILE A 28 -46.30 -36.35 10.35
N LEU A 29 -47.28 -35.49 10.66
CA LEU A 29 -47.23 -34.05 10.36
C LEU A 29 -46.33 -33.26 11.33
N THR A 30 -46.10 -33.79 12.54
CA THR A 30 -45.26 -33.16 13.58
C THR A 30 -43.84 -33.74 13.60
N GLN A 31 -43.39 -34.36 12.51
CA GLN A 31 -41.96 -34.60 12.34
C GLN A 31 -41.29 -33.23 12.26
N ILE A 32 -40.63 -32.83 13.33
CA ILE A 32 -39.72 -31.69 13.32
C ILE A 32 -38.70 -31.99 12.22
N VAL A 33 -38.77 -31.26 11.10
CA VAL A 33 -37.73 -31.33 10.08
C VAL A 33 -36.46 -30.83 10.76
N LYS A 34 -35.66 -31.78 11.24
CA LYS A 34 -34.33 -31.51 11.74
C LYS A 34 -33.51 -31.17 10.50
N ILE A 35 -33.47 -29.89 10.16
CA ILE A 35 -32.60 -29.39 9.10
C ILE A 35 -31.18 -29.54 9.66
N GLU A 36 -30.60 -30.73 9.50
CA GLU A 36 -29.16 -30.95 9.61
C GLU A 36 -28.51 -30.40 8.32
N GLY A 37 -28.75 -29.12 8.07
CA GLY A 37 -28.04 -28.38 7.04
C GLY A 37 -26.66 -28.09 7.59
N THR A 38 -25.69 -28.95 7.32
CA THR A 38 -24.28 -28.55 7.36
C THR A 38 -24.06 -27.62 6.18
N ALA A 39 -24.32 -26.33 6.35
CA ALA A 39 -23.81 -25.33 5.42
C ALA A 39 -22.28 -25.39 5.49
N SER A 40 -21.66 -26.14 4.58
CA SER A 40 -20.21 -26.14 4.44
C SER A 40 -19.80 -24.82 3.79
N ILE A 41 -19.52 -23.81 4.61
CA ILE A 41 -18.87 -22.59 4.15
C ILE A 41 -17.37 -22.93 4.05
N SER A 42 -16.93 -23.36 2.87
CA SER A 42 -15.50 -23.57 2.61
C SER A 42 -14.85 -22.24 2.24
N SER A 43 -14.30 -21.53 3.22
CA SER A 43 -13.44 -20.37 2.97
C SER A 43 -11.97 -20.77 3.06
N THR A 44 -11.17 -20.29 2.11
CA THR A 44 -9.75 -20.53 1.99
C THR A 44 -8.99 -19.22 2.12
N TRP A 45 -8.07 -19.16 3.07
CA TRP A 45 -7.14 -18.05 3.21
C TRP A 45 -5.87 -18.35 2.43
N ASN A 46 -5.56 -17.55 1.42
CA ASN A 46 -4.37 -17.75 0.59
C ASN A 46 -3.88 -16.42 0.03
N ILE A 47 -3.06 -15.72 0.81
CA ILE A 47 -2.39 -14.49 0.41
C ILE A 47 -0.90 -14.75 0.47
N LEU A 48 -0.20 -14.47 -0.62
CA LEU A 48 1.24 -14.68 -0.70
C LEU A 48 1.90 -13.64 -1.61
N PHE A 49 3.17 -13.38 -1.32
CA PHE A 49 4.08 -12.78 -2.27
C PHE A 49 4.32 -13.78 -3.39
N THR A 50 4.11 -13.34 -4.63
CA THR A 50 4.30 -14.15 -5.82
C THR A 50 5.62 -13.85 -6.51
N LYS A 51 6.16 -12.64 -6.29
CA LYS A 51 7.33 -12.13 -6.98
C LYS A 51 8.07 -11.10 -6.14
N ILE A 52 9.40 -11.12 -6.23
CA ILE A 52 10.28 -10.05 -5.77
C ILE A 52 11.31 -9.84 -6.88
N GLU A 53 11.37 -8.63 -7.44
CA GLU A 53 12.29 -8.29 -8.54
C GLU A 53 13.11 -7.05 -8.21
N GLU A 54 14.31 -7.00 -8.75
CA GLU A 54 15.13 -5.80 -8.75
C GLU A 54 14.54 -4.78 -9.74
N LYS A 55 14.22 -3.58 -9.25
CA LYS A 55 13.66 -2.51 -10.07
C LYS A 55 14.68 -1.44 -10.40
N ARG A 56 15.39 -0.94 -9.39
CA ARG A 56 16.41 0.09 -9.54
C ARG A 56 17.56 -0.17 -8.57
N MET A 57 18.77 -0.28 -9.10
CA MET A 57 20.00 -0.40 -8.32
C MET A 57 20.90 0.78 -8.64
N HIS A 58 21.28 1.54 -7.61
CA HIS A 58 22.23 2.63 -7.69
C HIS A 58 23.35 2.34 -6.71
N LEU A 59 24.49 1.89 -7.24
CA LEU A 59 25.68 1.52 -6.46
C LEU A 59 25.33 0.51 -5.35
N ALA A 60 24.57 -0.51 -5.75
CA ALA A 60 24.06 -1.54 -4.87
C ALA A 60 24.00 -2.89 -5.60
N THR A 61 24.21 -3.97 -4.86
CA THR A 61 24.25 -5.34 -5.38
C THR A 61 23.47 -6.27 -4.47
N THR A 62 22.53 -7.05 -5.03
CA THR A 62 21.86 -8.12 -4.29
C THR A 62 22.81 -9.30 -4.09
N LYS A 63 23.04 -9.70 -2.84
CA LYS A 63 24.01 -10.76 -2.51
C LYS A 63 23.44 -12.15 -2.71
N THR A 64 22.17 -12.34 -2.35
CA THR A 64 21.45 -13.59 -2.52
C THR A 64 20.06 -13.33 -3.07
N PRO A 65 19.50 -14.23 -3.91
CA PRO A 65 18.15 -14.07 -4.41
C PRO A 65 17.15 -13.88 -3.26
N PRO A 66 16.20 -12.93 -3.36
CA PRO A 66 15.18 -12.72 -2.35
C PRO A 66 14.41 -14.00 -2.00
N ILE A 67 14.18 -14.22 -0.70
CA ILE A 67 13.53 -15.42 -0.19
C ILE A 67 12.15 -15.06 0.34
N ILE A 68 11.12 -15.75 -0.14
CA ILE A 68 9.76 -15.66 0.40
C ILE A 68 9.54 -16.80 1.38
N THR A 69 9.07 -16.47 2.58
CA THR A 69 8.72 -17.42 3.65
C THR A 69 7.32 -17.13 4.18
N ASP A 70 6.62 -18.15 4.69
CA ASP A 70 5.27 -18.06 5.25
C ASP A 70 4.24 -17.32 4.36
N GLY A 71 4.45 -17.32 3.04
CA GLY A 71 3.64 -16.61 2.05
C GLY A 71 3.84 -15.09 2.05
N THR A 72 3.80 -14.42 3.21
CA THR A 72 3.78 -12.94 3.32
C THR A 72 4.97 -12.37 4.09
N LYS A 73 6.05 -13.15 4.19
CA LYS A 73 7.34 -12.70 4.71
C LYS A 73 8.38 -12.78 3.62
N ALA A 74 9.31 -11.83 3.63
CA ALA A 74 10.41 -11.83 2.71
C ALA A 74 11.71 -11.43 3.41
N THR A 75 12.80 -12.00 2.91
CA THR A 75 14.17 -11.65 3.29
C THR A 75 14.95 -11.26 2.04
N ILE A 76 15.67 -10.15 2.12
CA ILE A 76 16.53 -9.63 1.04
C ILE A 76 17.89 -9.30 1.65
N ASP A 77 18.97 -9.77 1.05
CA ASP A 77 20.34 -9.43 1.45
C ASP A 77 21.00 -8.59 0.36
N VAL A 78 21.37 -7.36 0.72
CA VAL A 78 21.84 -6.35 -0.22
C VAL A 78 23.09 -5.65 0.28
N GLU A 79 23.99 -5.35 -0.63
CA GLU A 79 25.20 -4.55 -0.44
C GLU A 79 25.01 -3.17 -1.08
N LEU A 80 25.43 -2.12 -0.38
CA LEU A 80 25.39 -0.74 -0.83
C LEU A 80 26.82 -0.19 -0.76
N ASP A 81 27.37 0.20 -1.91
CA ASP A 81 28.81 0.45 -2.04
C ASP A 81 29.28 1.72 -1.32
N GLU A 82 28.44 2.76 -1.28
CA GLU A 82 28.81 4.07 -0.71
C GLU A 82 27.62 4.89 -0.17
N PRO A 83 27.88 5.98 0.60
CA PRO A 83 26.82 6.87 1.06
C PRO A 83 26.03 7.49 -0.10
N GLY A 84 24.71 7.34 -0.09
CA GLY A 84 23.83 7.74 -1.19
C GLY A 84 23.42 6.59 -2.12
N SER A 85 23.99 5.39 -1.95
CA SER A 85 23.53 4.17 -2.63
C SER A 85 22.06 3.85 -2.34
N GLN A 86 21.40 3.20 -3.29
CA GLN A 86 20.01 2.79 -3.19
C GLN A 86 19.75 1.48 -3.94
N ALA A 87 18.96 0.60 -3.33
CA ALA A 87 18.38 -0.58 -3.94
C ALA A 87 16.85 -0.54 -3.82
N VAL A 88 16.14 -0.72 -4.93
CA VAL A 88 14.67 -0.77 -4.99
C VAL A 88 14.25 -2.12 -5.51
N TYR A 89 13.44 -2.83 -4.73
CA TYR A 89 12.81 -4.08 -5.10
C TYR A 89 11.31 -3.89 -5.28
N GLU A 90 10.76 -4.45 -6.35
CA GLU A 90 9.31 -4.52 -6.58
C GLU A 90 8.78 -5.87 -6.10
N VAL A 91 7.83 -5.84 -5.17
CA VAL A 91 7.21 -7.02 -4.57
C VAL A 91 5.76 -7.10 -5.02
N THR A 92 5.34 -8.26 -5.51
CA THR A 92 3.95 -8.54 -5.88
C THR A 92 3.30 -9.41 -4.82
N VAL A 93 2.18 -8.96 -4.26
CA VAL A 93 1.32 -9.74 -3.36
C VAL A 93 0.00 -10.07 -4.06
N ALA A 94 -0.43 -11.33 -3.97
CA ALA A 94 -1.65 -11.83 -4.60
C ALA A 94 -2.59 -12.42 -3.55
N ASN A 95 -3.89 -12.11 -3.67
CA ASN A 95 -4.94 -12.81 -2.93
C ASN A 95 -5.55 -13.89 -3.82
N ARG A 96 -5.11 -15.13 -3.58
CA ARG A 96 -5.60 -16.37 -4.22
C ARG A 96 -6.57 -17.14 -3.33
N GLY A 97 -7.04 -16.51 -2.25
CA GLY A 97 -8.06 -17.06 -1.36
C GLY A 97 -9.47 -16.85 -1.90
N THR A 98 -10.46 -17.11 -1.07
CA THR A 98 -11.88 -16.89 -1.37
C THR A 98 -12.50 -15.75 -0.56
N LEU A 99 -11.68 -15.02 0.21
CA LEU A 99 -12.11 -13.90 1.05
C LEU A 99 -11.33 -12.63 0.71
N ASP A 100 -12.02 -11.50 0.72
CA ASP A 100 -11.38 -10.19 0.61
C ASP A 100 -10.50 -9.91 1.82
N ALA A 101 -9.38 -9.23 1.58
CA ALA A 101 -8.38 -8.95 2.59
C ALA A 101 -8.13 -7.45 2.76
N VAL A 102 -7.56 -7.13 3.91
CA VAL A 102 -6.99 -5.83 4.25
C VAL A 102 -5.63 -6.01 4.90
N VAL A 103 -4.68 -5.12 4.60
CA VAL A 103 -3.42 -4.98 5.35
C VAL A 103 -3.72 -4.53 6.78
N LYS A 104 -3.41 -5.39 7.74
CA LYS A 104 -3.58 -5.13 9.18
C LYS A 104 -2.35 -4.48 9.79
N ASP A 105 -1.17 -4.93 9.42
CA ASP A 105 0.08 -4.43 9.98
C ASP A 105 1.25 -4.68 9.02
N ILE A 106 2.30 -3.89 9.20
CA ILE A 106 3.57 -4.02 8.48
C ILE A 106 4.68 -4.05 9.52
N LYS A 107 5.48 -5.13 9.51
CA LYS A 107 6.46 -5.46 10.56
C LYS A 107 7.86 -5.64 9.99
N GLY A 108 8.87 -5.45 10.83
CA GLY A 108 10.29 -5.68 10.49
C GLY A 108 11.05 -4.39 10.14
N VAL A 109 10.34 -3.34 9.70
CA VAL A 109 10.96 -2.07 9.28
C VAL A 109 11.76 -1.43 10.41
N LYS A 110 11.11 -1.21 11.55
CA LYS A 110 11.76 -0.59 12.70
C LYS A 110 12.87 -1.47 13.28
N GLU A 111 12.57 -2.76 13.47
CA GLU A 111 13.46 -3.71 14.14
C GLU A 111 14.79 -3.91 13.38
N VAL A 112 14.74 -3.93 12.05
CA VAL A 112 15.93 -4.06 11.21
C VAL A 112 16.67 -2.72 11.08
N ASN A 113 15.97 -1.58 11.03
CA ASN A 113 16.61 -0.26 10.99
C ASN A 113 17.34 0.11 12.29
N GLU A 114 16.89 -0.39 13.44
CA GLU A 114 17.57 -0.21 14.73
C GLU A 114 18.86 -1.03 14.85
N LYS A 115 18.99 -2.12 14.07
CA LYS A 115 20.19 -2.97 14.03
C LYS A 115 21.28 -2.37 13.15
N ALA A 116 22.53 -2.71 13.49
CA ALA A 116 23.67 -2.39 12.65
C ALA A 116 23.57 -3.11 11.29
N PRO A 117 24.05 -2.51 10.19
CA PRO A 117 24.52 -1.12 10.12
C PRO A 117 23.35 -0.11 10.19
N LYS A 118 23.47 0.95 11.01
CA LYS A 118 22.43 1.99 11.15
C LYS A 118 22.43 3.01 10.01
N ALA A 119 23.53 3.12 9.29
CA ALA A 119 23.68 4.00 8.13
C ALA A 119 22.82 3.53 6.94
N ILE A 120 22.60 2.21 6.85
CA ILE A 120 21.74 1.58 5.86
C ILE A 120 20.37 1.37 6.49
N GLN A 121 19.35 1.98 5.90
CA GLN A 121 17.96 1.85 6.33
C GLN A 121 17.11 1.37 5.16
N PHE A 122 15.96 0.78 5.47
CA PHE A 122 14.96 0.46 4.47
C PHE A 122 13.57 0.91 4.89
N TYR A 123 12.70 1.04 3.90
CA TYR A 123 11.29 1.35 4.09
C TYR A 123 10.45 0.66 3.02
N ILE A 124 9.16 0.57 3.29
CA ILE A 124 8.17 0.00 2.36
C ILE A 124 7.35 1.16 1.78
N ASN A 125 7.16 1.16 0.47
CA ASN A 125 6.45 2.20 -0.28
C ASN A 125 5.33 1.61 -1.13
N GLY A 126 4.17 2.26 -1.18
CA GLY A 126 3.05 1.87 -2.04
C GLY A 126 2.06 0.86 -1.45
N ILE A 127 2.33 0.34 -0.23
CA ILE A 127 1.36 -0.44 0.55
C ILE A 127 1.34 0.06 2.00
N VAL A 128 0.15 0.34 2.51
CA VAL A 128 -0.08 0.90 3.85
C VAL A 128 -1.14 0.10 4.61
N VAL A 129 -1.16 0.25 5.94
CA VAL A 129 -2.22 -0.33 6.77
C VAL A 129 -3.57 0.20 6.31
N GLY A 130 -4.54 -0.71 6.18
CA GLY A 130 -5.85 -0.37 5.66
C GLY A 130 -5.97 -0.46 4.13
N ASP A 131 -4.92 -0.85 3.39
CA ASP A 131 -5.09 -1.18 1.98
C ASP A 131 -5.90 -2.47 1.80
N SER A 132 -6.82 -2.48 0.85
CA SER A 132 -7.58 -3.67 0.49
C SER A 132 -6.92 -4.46 -0.63
N LEU A 133 -7.00 -5.79 -0.52
CA LEU A 133 -6.60 -6.74 -1.54
C LEU A 133 -7.75 -7.75 -1.72
N ASN A 134 -8.65 -7.46 -2.65
CA ASN A 134 -9.85 -8.28 -2.84
C ASN A 134 -9.48 -9.62 -3.53
N VAL A 135 -10.41 -10.56 -3.53
CA VAL A 135 -10.21 -11.89 -4.13
C VAL A 135 -9.74 -11.80 -5.59
N ASN A 136 -8.76 -12.62 -5.95
CA ASN A 136 -8.13 -12.69 -7.28
C ASN A 136 -7.44 -11.38 -7.73
N GLN A 137 -7.18 -10.45 -6.82
CA GLN A 137 -6.39 -9.26 -7.11
C GLN A 137 -4.93 -9.44 -6.69
N GLU A 138 -4.07 -8.69 -7.38
CA GLU A 138 -2.67 -8.52 -7.04
C GLU A 138 -2.40 -7.04 -6.77
N LYS A 139 -1.40 -6.76 -5.94
CA LYS A 139 -0.87 -5.42 -5.69
C LYS A 139 0.65 -5.47 -5.72
N THR A 140 1.25 -4.47 -6.34
CA THR A 140 2.69 -4.24 -6.29
C THR A 140 3.03 -3.15 -5.29
N PHE A 141 4.15 -3.31 -4.61
CA PHE A 141 4.72 -2.31 -3.71
C PHE A 141 6.24 -2.40 -3.77
N GLU A 142 6.91 -1.38 -3.23
CA GLU A 142 8.36 -1.27 -3.28
C GLU A 142 8.98 -1.45 -1.90
N VAL A 143 10.09 -2.17 -1.87
CA VAL A 143 10.99 -2.24 -0.73
C VAL A 143 12.24 -1.50 -1.12
N VAL A 144 12.51 -0.39 -0.44
CA VAL A 144 13.62 0.50 -0.80
C VAL A 144 14.63 0.51 0.32
N VAL A 145 15.87 0.17 0.00
CA VAL A 145 17.03 0.18 0.89
C VAL A 145 17.96 1.32 0.47
N THR A 146 18.40 2.12 1.43
CA THR A 146 19.21 3.32 1.17
C THR A 146 20.31 3.46 2.21
N TRP A 147 21.46 3.95 1.78
CA TRP A 147 22.48 4.48 2.67
C TRP A 147 22.34 6.00 2.72
N ASN A 148 22.10 6.57 3.90
CA ASN A 148 22.05 8.02 4.07
C ASN A 148 23.39 8.69 3.67
N LYS A 149 23.35 9.56 2.67
CA LYS A 149 24.50 10.31 2.13
C LYS A 149 25.25 11.14 3.20
N GLU A 150 24.58 11.57 4.26
CA GLU A 150 25.19 12.35 5.35
C GLU A 150 26.02 11.48 6.32
N ILE A 151 25.92 10.15 6.22
CA ILE A 151 26.62 9.22 7.10
C ILE A 151 27.75 8.57 6.30
N GLU A 152 28.94 9.15 6.37
CA GLU A 152 30.09 8.76 5.53
C GLU A 152 30.73 7.41 5.89
N SER A 153 30.35 6.81 7.01
CA SER A 153 30.93 5.54 7.47
C SER A 153 29.88 4.60 8.07
N THR A 154 30.13 3.30 7.91
CA THR A 154 29.27 2.23 8.41
C THR A 154 30.15 1.09 8.94
N SER A 155 29.59 0.25 9.81
CA SER A 155 30.26 -0.96 10.28
C SER A 155 30.36 -2.04 9.18
N GLU A 156 29.34 -2.09 8.32
CA GLU A 156 29.19 -3.05 7.23
C GLU A 156 28.46 -2.39 6.07
N ILE A 157 28.85 -2.76 4.84
CA ILE A 157 28.23 -2.28 3.60
C ILE A 157 27.05 -3.14 3.15
N SER A 158 26.83 -4.29 3.80
CA SER A 158 25.69 -5.18 3.55
C SER A 158 24.67 -5.13 4.67
N LYS A 159 23.40 -5.35 4.33
CA LYS A 159 22.31 -5.48 5.30
C LYS A 159 21.28 -6.50 4.82
N GLU A 160 21.03 -7.50 5.66
CA GLU A 160 19.89 -8.40 5.51
C GLU A 160 18.64 -7.71 6.08
N ILE A 161 17.63 -7.55 5.24
CA ILE A 161 16.33 -7.02 5.62
C ILE A 161 15.30 -8.14 5.66
N SER A 162 14.45 -8.12 6.68
CA SER A 162 13.33 -9.04 6.81
C SER A 162 12.08 -8.28 7.20
N PHE A 163 10.99 -8.52 6.48
CA PHE A 163 9.71 -7.86 6.74
C PHE A 163 8.53 -8.81 6.56
N THR A 164 7.39 -8.42 7.12
CA THR A 164 6.13 -9.16 7.04
C THR A 164 4.98 -8.19 6.83
N ILE A 165 4.06 -8.54 5.93
CA ILE A 165 2.80 -7.82 5.77
C ILE A 165 1.68 -8.72 6.27
N ASP A 166 1.09 -8.34 7.40
CA ASP A 166 0.00 -9.08 8.00
C ASP A 166 -1.31 -8.67 7.34
N PHE A 167 -2.05 -9.66 6.83
CA PHE A 167 -3.38 -9.45 6.26
C PHE A 167 -4.45 -10.01 7.19
N GLY A 168 -5.64 -9.42 7.15
CA GLY A 168 -6.83 -10.00 7.75
C GLY A 168 -8.05 -9.85 6.87
N GLN A 169 -9.10 -10.60 7.19
CA GLN A 169 -10.35 -10.56 6.43
C GLN A 169 -10.94 -9.15 6.46
N LYS A 170 -11.39 -8.68 5.29
CA LYS A 170 -12.14 -7.43 5.14
C LYS A 170 -13.56 -7.66 5.67
N ALA A 171 -13.87 -7.06 6.82
CA ALA A 171 -15.22 -7.06 7.37
C ALA A 171 -16.11 -6.03 6.66
N SER A 172 -17.42 -6.28 6.67
CA SER A 172 -18.42 -5.47 5.96
C SER A 172 -18.79 -4.15 6.66
N GLU A 173 -18.24 -3.85 7.85
CA GLU A 173 -18.56 -2.64 8.62
C GLU A 173 -17.35 -1.72 8.83
N ASN A 174 -17.62 -0.42 8.65
CA ASN A 174 -16.72 0.73 8.77
C ASN A 174 -15.87 0.69 10.05
N VAL A 175 -14.60 0.36 9.88
CA VAL A 175 -13.55 0.90 10.76
C VAL A 175 -13.06 2.15 10.05
N GLU A 176 -13.27 3.34 10.64
CA GLU A 176 -12.63 4.57 10.15
C GLU A 176 -11.13 4.31 10.06
N ARG A 177 -10.62 4.20 8.84
CA ARG A 177 -9.20 3.99 8.59
C ARG A 177 -8.54 5.36 8.55
N PRO A 178 -7.53 5.66 9.38
CA PRO A 178 -6.57 6.69 9.01
C PRO A 178 -5.83 6.15 7.79
N SER A 179 -6.30 6.49 6.59
CA SER A 179 -5.60 6.16 5.36
C SER A 179 -4.64 7.29 5.04
N MET A 180 -3.35 7.02 5.19
CA MET A 180 -2.33 7.82 4.56
C MET A 180 -2.66 7.95 3.07
N SER A 181 -2.56 9.15 2.51
CA SER A 181 -2.72 9.38 1.07
C SER A 181 -1.43 9.88 0.43
N ILE A 182 -1.30 9.74 -0.88
CA ILE A 182 -0.15 10.29 -1.60
C ILE A 182 -0.13 11.83 -1.50
N PRO A 183 1.06 12.47 -1.40
CA PRO A 183 1.19 13.92 -1.48
C PRO A 183 0.75 14.46 -2.85
N THR A 184 0.28 15.71 -2.88
CA THR A 184 -0.11 16.42 -4.12
C THR A 184 0.73 17.68 -4.30
N TYR A 185 0.60 18.34 -5.46
CA TYR A 185 1.49 19.44 -5.84
C TYR A 185 0.73 20.60 -6.48
N THR A 186 1.25 21.81 -6.28
CA THR A 186 0.86 23.00 -7.04
C THR A 186 2.12 23.74 -7.50
N MET A 187 2.13 24.21 -8.75
CA MET A 187 3.20 25.04 -9.31
C MET A 187 2.67 26.46 -9.54
N ASP A 188 3.43 27.47 -9.15
CA ASP A 188 3.04 28.87 -9.29
C ASP A 188 2.97 29.32 -10.77
N ILE A 189 3.89 28.81 -11.59
CA ILE A 189 4.00 29.10 -13.03
C ILE A 189 4.04 27.79 -13.79
N ASP A 190 3.06 27.57 -14.65
CA ASP A 190 2.96 26.35 -15.44
C ASP A 190 4.22 26.06 -16.28
N ASN A 191 4.49 24.78 -16.54
CA ASN A 191 5.63 24.33 -17.33
C ASN A 191 5.58 24.76 -18.80
N THR A 192 4.44 25.19 -19.34
CA THR A 192 4.33 25.76 -20.69
C THR A 192 4.88 27.18 -20.81
N LEU A 193 5.09 27.87 -19.68
CA LEU A 193 5.58 29.25 -19.64
C LEU A 193 7.05 29.30 -19.22
N TRP A 194 7.80 30.18 -19.88
CA TRP A 194 9.17 30.52 -19.49
C TRP A 194 9.16 31.46 -18.29
N SER A 195 10.03 31.17 -17.31
CA SER A 195 10.28 32.05 -16.16
C SER A 195 11.74 32.00 -15.75
N ARG A 196 12.18 32.97 -14.93
CA ARG A 196 13.53 32.96 -14.34
C ARG A 196 13.64 32.05 -13.13
N GLU A 197 12.50 31.78 -12.48
CA GLU A 197 12.37 30.89 -11.35
C GLU A 197 10.92 30.38 -11.27
N LYS A 198 10.72 29.23 -10.64
CA LYS A 198 9.40 28.66 -10.35
C LYS A 198 9.37 28.14 -8.93
N ASN A 199 8.20 28.13 -8.30
CA ASN A 199 7.99 27.56 -6.98
C ASN A 199 7.03 26.38 -7.09
N VAL A 200 7.44 25.25 -6.54
CA VAL A 200 6.58 24.07 -6.41
C VAL A 200 6.26 23.87 -4.94
N THR A 201 4.97 23.83 -4.62
CA THR A 201 4.47 23.54 -3.28
C THR A 201 3.96 22.11 -3.22
N ILE A 202 4.51 21.34 -2.27
CA ILE A 202 4.03 20.00 -1.94
C ILE A 202 2.98 20.12 -0.83
N HIS A 203 1.84 19.46 -1.03
CA HIS A 203 0.75 19.34 -0.07
C HIS A 203 0.68 17.91 0.46
N TYR A 204 1.05 17.74 1.73
CA TYR A 204 1.03 16.46 2.42
C TYR A 204 -0.31 16.22 3.13
N PRO A 205 -0.75 14.96 3.28
CA PRO A 205 -1.95 14.66 4.04
C PRO A 205 -1.79 14.97 5.52
N GLU A 206 -2.91 15.29 6.15
CA GLU A 206 -2.99 15.47 7.59
C GLU A 206 -3.04 14.10 8.30
N GLY A 207 -2.28 13.96 9.37
CA GLY A 207 -2.27 12.75 10.20
C GLY A 207 -1.26 12.83 11.33
N GLU A 208 -1.56 12.15 12.44
CA GLU A 208 -0.66 12.09 13.58
C GLU A 208 0.51 11.13 13.33
N GLY A 209 1.70 11.51 13.78
CA GLY A 209 2.90 10.67 13.67
C GLY A 209 3.46 10.56 12.24
N TYR A 210 2.94 11.32 11.28
CA TYR A 210 3.47 11.35 9.93
C TYR A 210 4.77 12.15 9.85
N SER A 211 5.72 11.62 9.08
CA SER A 211 6.91 12.32 8.63
C SER A 211 6.76 12.69 7.15
N TYR A 212 7.10 13.92 6.83
CA TYR A 212 6.98 14.49 5.50
C TYR A 212 8.36 14.72 4.91
N GLN A 213 8.57 14.25 3.69
CA GLN A 213 9.89 14.24 3.08
C GLN A 213 9.80 14.59 1.59
N TYR A 214 10.87 15.15 1.05
CA TYR A 214 10.98 15.45 -0.37
C TYR A 214 12.36 15.08 -0.92
N SER A 215 12.43 14.84 -2.22
CA SER A 215 13.65 14.56 -2.96
C SER A 215 13.74 15.47 -4.19
N LEU A 216 14.96 15.86 -4.54
CA LEU A 216 15.30 16.65 -5.74
C LEU A 216 16.17 15.87 -6.73
N ASP A 217 16.36 14.57 -6.48
CA ASP A 217 17.24 13.67 -7.22
C ASP A 217 16.52 12.35 -7.53
N GLU A 218 15.26 12.47 -7.97
CA GLU A 218 14.41 11.34 -8.42
C GLU A 218 14.25 10.20 -7.39
N GLY A 219 14.34 10.55 -6.11
CA GLY A 219 14.13 9.66 -4.97
C GLY A 219 15.38 8.96 -4.46
N LEU A 220 16.57 9.32 -4.95
CA LEU A 220 17.84 8.78 -4.44
C LEU A 220 18.09 9.23 -2.98
N THR A 221 17.90 10.52 -2.69
CA THR A 221 18.04 11.08 -1.34
C THR A 221 16.80 11.84 -0.90
N TRP A 222 16.54 11.84 0.40
CA TRP A 222 15.32 12.42 0.99
C TRP A 222 15.66 13.41 2.10
N LYS A 223 14.95 14.53 2.10
CA LYS A 223 15.05 15.59 3.12
C LYS A 223 13.71 15.73 3.85
N ILE A 224 13.75 16.00 5.14
CA ILE A 224 12.55 16.20 5.96
C ILE A 224 12.01 17.62 5.75
N THR A 225 10.70 17.76 5.61
CA THR A 225 10.02 19.07 5.60
C THR A 225 9.51 19.42 7.01
N PRO A 226 9.49 20.71 7.39
CA PRO A 226 9.00 21.14 8.70
C PRO A 226 7.47 21.25 8.77
N SER A 227 6.77 21.21 7.63
CA SER A 227 5.34 21.51 7.53
C SER A 227 4.66 20.66 6.46
N LYS A 228 3.33 20.57 6.58
CA LYS A 228 2.44 19.87 5.65
C LYS A 228 2.27 20.56 4.29
N GLU A 229 2.56 21.85 4.24
CA GLU A 229 2.73 22.59 2.99
C GLU A 229 4.18 23.06 2.95
N TYR A 230 4.90 22.68 1.89
CA TYR A 230 6.31 23.05 1.75
C TYR A 230 6.62 23.46 0.33
N THR A 231 7.15 24.67 0.18
CA THR A 231 7.48 25.27 -1.11
C THR A 231 8.98 25.20 -1.38
N VAL A 232 9.34 24.67 -2.55
CA VAL A 232 10.71 24.64 -3.06
C VAL A 232 10.82 25.57 -4.26
N LYS A 233 11.79 26.48 -4.20
CA LYS A 233 12.16 27.36 -5.31
C LYS A 233 13.13 26.66 -6.26
N PHE A 234 12.84 26.74 -7.55
CA PHE A 234 13.66 26.28 -8.66
C PHE A 234 14.19 27.49 -9.44
N GLU A 235 15.51 27.66 -9.48
CA GLU A 235 16.20 28.67 -10.32
C GLU A 235 16.83 28.06 -11.57
N LYS A 236 16.70 26.73 -11.71
CA LYS A 236 17.13 25.91 -12.85
C LYS A 236 16.12 24.77 -13.00
N GLU A 237 16.11 24.17 -14.19
CA GLU A 237 15.32 22.97 -14.42
C GLU A 237 15.72 21.83 -13.47
N GLY A 238 14.74 21.00 -13.10
CA GLY A 238 14.94 19.92 -12.15
C GLY A 238 13.69 19.09 -11.94
N SER A 239 13.67 18.32 -10.85
CA SER A 239 12.51 17.52 -10.45
C SER A 239 12.29 17.58 -8.95
N ILE A 240 11.06 17.26 -8.54
CA ILE A 240 10.68 17.10 -7.14
C ILE A 240 9.69 15.97 -6.96
N ILE A 241 9.89 15.21 -5.90
CA ILE A 241 8.91 14.26 -5.38
C ILE A 241 8.73 14.43 -3.87
N GLY A 242 7.51 14.27 -3.41
CA GLY A 242 7.12 14.22 -2.01
C GLY A 242 6.81 12.79 -1.57
N ARG A 243 7.10 12.47 -0.32
CA ARG A 243 6.75 11.23 0.35
C ARG A 243 6.23 11.50 1.75
N VAL A 244 5.20 10.78 2.16
CA VAL A 244 4.72 10.71 3.53
C VAL A 244 4.98 9.32 4.10
N SER A 245 5.33 9.23 5.38
CA SER A 245 5.57 7.96 6.07
C SER A 245 5.03 7.99 7.51
N ASP A 246 4.48 6.86 7.95
CA ASP A 246 4.03 6.60 9.33
C ASP A 246 5.08 5.84 10.17
N GLY A 247 6.31 5.69 9.64
CA GLY A 247 7.39 4.93 10.26
C GLY A 247 7.34 3.42 10.01
N LYS A 248 6.23 2.88 9.48
CA LYS A 248 6.13 1.47 9.05
C LYS A 248 6.09 1.33 7.53
N SER A 249 5.49 2.31 6.87
CA SER A 249 5.21 2.35 5.45
C SER A 249 5.25 3.78 4.95
N SER A 250 5.15 3.94 3.64
CA SER A 250 5.19 5.23 3.00
C SER A 250 4.38 5.25 1.71
N LEU A 251 3.97 6.46 1.33
CA LEU A 251 3.37 6.76 0.05
C LEU A 251 4.15 7.90 -0.61
N THR A 252 4.66 7.60 -1.80
CA THR A 252 5.40 8.55 -2.63
C THR A 252 4.49 9.12 -3.71
N GLY A 253 4.46 10.44 -3.82
CA GLY A 253 3.70 11.14 -4.85
C GLY A 253 4.39 11.05 -6.21
N GLU A 254 3.72 11.56 -7.24
CA GLU A 254 4.23 11.56 -8.61
C GLU A 254 5.44 12.49 -8.78
N LEU A 255 6.36 12.12 -9.67
CA LEU A 255 7.51 12.94 -10.08
C LEU A 255 7.09 14.18 -10.87
N GLN A 256 7.26 15.34 -10.24
CA GLN A 256 7.05 16.63 -10.88
C GLN A 256 8.34 17.09 -11.54
N ARG A 257 8.30 17.28 -12.87
CA ARG A 257 9.39 17.93 -13.60
C ARG A 257 9.16 19.44 -13.59
N VAL A 258 10.23 20.21 -13.42
CA VAL A 258 10.21 21.67 -13.48
C VAL A 258 11.09 22.10 -14.64
N VAL A 259 10.47 22.66 -15.68
CA VAL A 259 11.12 22.98 -16.96
C VAL A 259 10.80 24.40 -17.41
N ASN A 260 11.46 24.85 -18.48
CA ASN A 260 11.33 26.19 -19.05
C ASN A 260 11.74 27.27 -18.04
N ILE A 261 12.90 27.07 -17.42
CA ILE A 261 13.56 28.06 -16.57
C ILE A 261 14.77 28.61 -17.32
N GLU A 262 14.74 29.91 -17.63
CA GLU A 262 15.85 30.60 -18.28
C GLU A 262 16.23 31.87 -17.55
N ARG A 263 17.50 31.98 -17.18
CA ARG A 263 18.07 33.16 -16.52
C ARG A 263 19.00 33.96 -17.41
N ASN A 264 19.25 33.47 -18.62
CA ASN A 264 20.16 34.10 -19.58
C ASN A 264 19.73 35.55 -19.79
N VAL A 265 20.69 36.47 -19.61
CA VAL A 265 20.47 37.87 -19.95
C VAL A 265 20.38 37.93 -21.47
N PRO A 266 19.34 38.55 -22.06
CA PRO A 266 19.27 38.66 -23.51
C PRO A 266 20.51 39.39 -24.03
N GLU A 267 21.29 38.73 -24.88
CA GLU A 267 22.37 39.38 -25.62
C GLU A 267 21.74 40.26 -26.70
N ALA A 268 21.71 41.58 -26.45
CA ALA A 268 21.36 42.54 -27.47
C ALA A 268 22.53 42.68 -28.45
N VAL A 269 22.45 41.99 -29.60
CA VAL A 269 23.35 42.27 -30.72
C VAL A 269 22.85 43.53 -31.42
N VAL A 270 23.49 44.67 -31.13
CA VAL A 270 23.28 45.90 -31.91
C VAL A 270 24.05 45.76 -33.21
N ASN A 271 23.36 45.41 -34.30
CA ASN A 271 23.91 45.52 -35.66
C ASN A 271 23.91 46.99 -36.08
N GLY A 272 24.93 47.74 -35.61
CA GLY A 272 25.19 49.08 -36.10
C GLY A 272 25.70 49.02 -37.54
N ASN A 273 25.01 49.69 -38.47
CA ASN A 273 25.58 49.98 -39.77
C ASN A 273 26.72 50.99 -39.58
N THR A 274 27.97 50.57 -39.80
CA THR A 274 29.15 51.44 -39.70
C THR A 274 29.32 52.37 -40.89
N ASP A 275 28.48 52.26 -41.92
CA ASP A 275 28.79 52.83 -43.24
C ASP A 275 28.09 54.15 -43.57
N ALA A 276 27.41 54.80 -42.62
CA ALA A 276 26.88 56.15 -42.86
C ALA A 276 26.66 56.98 -41.59
N TRP A 277 27.69 57.68 -41.15
CA TRP A 277 27.50 58.92 -40.39
C TRP A 277 27.59 60.09 -41.35
N SER A 278 26.45 60.72 -41.70
CA SER A 278 26.46 62.06 -42.29
C SER A 278 26.20 63.09 -41.19
N THR A 279 27.22 63.87 -40.85
CA THR A 279 27.06 65.07 -40.02
C THR A 279 26.47 66.19 -40.86
N SER A 280 25.42 66.85 -40.35
CA SER A 280 24.85 68.08 -40.91
C SER A 280 25.67 69.29 -40.52
#